data_AF-A0A955YUU4-F1
#
_entry.id   AF-A0A955YUU4-F1
#
_cell.length_a   1.000
_cell.length_b   1.000
_cell.length_c   1.000
_cell.angle_alpha   90.00
_cell.angle_beta   90.00
_cell.angle_gamma   90.00
#
_symmetry.space_group_name_H-M   'P 1'
#
loop_
_entity.id
_entity.type
_entity.pdbx_description
1 polymer ?
#
loop_
_entity_poly.entity_id
_entity_poly.type
_entity_poly.pdbx_seq_one_letter_code
_entity_poly.pdbx_strand_id
1 'polypeptide(L)'
;LPAIAAVGGAVVPVGLYLGYLHLFADGVGQGGWAIPMATDIAFVVGCLALLGSRIPTSLKIFMLSLAIIDDILAVGIIAVFFSTTIKVGWLFSALGGLGLTVFLNRIGVRRIGVYIFVGSFIWLCTLKSGVHPTIAGVALGLLTPASAWIGNESLLGIIEAAVSKLRQANEGPDGDRRAAAQDLATAATESVSPLERLEESLHPWVSFMIMSVFALANAGVTVEGANATEPVTMATSIGLVLGKPLGIVGASWLAVRLRVATLPEGTGWPALVGAACLGGIGFTMALFISSLSMSGPSLAAAKLGILIGSGASLCIGMTVLAITLRPTAPATGNE
;
A
#
# COMPACT_ATOMS: atom_id res chain seq x y z
N LEU A 1 -10.88 -5.19 13.77
CA LEU A 1 -10.77 -3.73 13.98
C LEU A 1 -10.27 -2.98 12.73
N PRO A 2 -9.11 -3.34 12.12
CA PRO A 2 -8.52 -2.53 11.03
C PRO A 2 -9.46 -2.30 9.84
N ALA A 3 -10.20 -3.32 9.40
CA ALA A 3 -11.15 -3.19 8.30
C ALA A 3 -12.29 -2.18 8.57
N ILE A 4 -12.86 -2.19 9.78
CA ILE A 4 -13.93 -1.25 10.17
C ILE A 4 -13.35 0.17 10.29
N ALA A 5 -12.15 0.28 10.85
CA ALA A 5 -11.43 1.54 10.96
C ALA A 5 -11.08 2.15 9.60
N ALA A 6 -10.69 1.31 8.63
CA ALA A 6 -10.41 1.69 7.24
C ALA A 6 -11.67 2.25 6.56
N VAL A 7 -12.80 1.55 6.66
CA VAL A 7 -14.08 2.03 6.12
C VAL A 7 -14.47 3.38 6.74
N GLY A 8 -14.35 3.53 8.06
CA GLY A 8 -14.58 4.81 8.73
C GLY A 8 -13.62 5.90 8.28
N GLY A 9 -12.33 5.55 8.18
CA GLY A 9 -11.24 6.38 7.68
C GLY A 9 -11.33 6.72 6.19
N ALA A 10 -12.22 6.08 5.44
CA ALA A 10 -12.52 6.42 4.06
C ALA A 10 -13.78 7.29 3.96
N VAL A 11 -14.87 6.89 4.61
CA VAL A 11 -16.18 7.55 4.49
C VAL A 11 -16.20 8.94 5.14
N VAL A 12 -15.63 9.08 6.34
CA VAL A 12 -15.70 10.35 7.10
C VAL A 12 -14.92 11.49 6.41
N PRO A 13 -13.67 11.31 5.94
CA PRO A 13 -12.97 12.35 5.19
C PRO A 13 -13.72 12.80 3.93
N VAL A 14 -14.29 11.84 3.17
CA VAL A 14 -15.08 12.12 1.97
C VAL A 14 -16.30 12.97 2.32
N GLY A 15 -17.02 12.61 3.39
CA GLY A 15 -18.17 13.36 3.87
C GLY A 15 -17.82 14.79 4.29
N LEU A 16 -16.71 14.98 5.02
CA LEU A 16 -16.24 16.30 5.41
C LEU A 16 -15.83 17.16 4.20
N TYR A 17 -15.14 16.55 3.22
CA TYR A 17 -14.74 17.24 2.00
C TYR A 17 -15.95 17.72 1.19
N LEU A 18 -16.90 16.82 0.92
CA LEU A 18 -18.11 17.15 0.18
C LEU A 18 -18.98 18.16 0.92
N GLY A 19 -19.14 17.99 2.24
CA GLY A 19 -19.89 18.92 3.09
C GLY A 19 -19.27 20.31 3.08
N TYR A 20 -17.95 20.42 3.19
CA TYR A 20 -17.25 21.71 3.14
C TYR A 20 -17.44 22.39 1.79
N LEU A 21 -17.26 21.68 0.68
CA LEU A 21 -17.44 22.26 -0.66
C LEU A 21 -18.88 22.66 -0.93
N HIS A 22 -19.86 21.94 -0.40
CA HIS A 22 -21.26 22.32 -0.53
C HIS A 22 -21.58 23.63 0.22
N LEU A 23 -20.96 23.85 1.38
CA LEU A 23 -21.19 25.04 2.20
C LEU A 23 -20.44 26.29 1.70
N PHE A 24 -19.25 26.11 1.12
CA PHE A 24 -18.32 27.22 0.85
C PHE A 24 -17.94 27.39 -0.63
N ALA A 25 -18.39 26.50 -1.52
CA ALA A 25 -17.98 26.50 -2.92
C ALA A 25 -19.09 26.10 -3.92
N ASP A 26 -20.35 25.98 -3.47
CA ASP A 26 -21.48 25.50 -4.28
C ASP A 26 -21.19 24.19 -5.04
N GLY A 27 -20.32 23.34 -4.48
CA GLY A 27 -19.94 22.07 -5.09
C GLY A 27 -18.83 22.13 -6.16
N VAL A 28 -18.21 23.28 -6.38
CA VAL A 28 -17.00 23.37 -7.21
C VAL A 28 -15.89 22.50 -6.59
N GLY A 29 -15.32 21.60 -7.40
CA GLY A 29 -14.27 20.68 -6.96
C GLY A 29 -14.76 19.32 -6.46
N GLN A 30 -16.06 19.03 -6.44
CA GLN A 30 -16.60 17.74 -5.98
C GLN A 30 -16.02 16.50 -6.70
N GLY A 31 -15.48 16.64 -7.91
CA GLY A 31 -14.77 15.55 -8.61
C GLY A 31 -13.61 14.96 -7.80
N GLY A 32 -12.99 15.76 -6.92
CA GLY A 32 -11.90 15.34 -6.04
C GLY A 32 -12.32 14.63 -4.74
N TRP A 33 -13.56 14.14 -4.64
CA TRP A 33 -14.11 13.57 -3.40
C TRP A 33 -13.28 12.43 -2.79
N ALA A 34 -12.58 11.64 -3.62
CA ALA A 34 -11.77 10.50 -3.17
C ALA A 34 -10.37 10.89 -2.66
N ILE A 35 -9.93 12.13 -2.88
CA ILE A 35 -8.60 12.62 -2.46
C ILE A 35 -8.36 12.47 -0.94
N PRO A 36 -9.22 12.95 -0.04
CA PRO A 36 -8.98 12.92 1.41
C PRO A 36 -9.10 11.53 2.04
N MET A 37 -9.55 10.53 1.28
CA MET A 37 -9.61 9.14 1.72
C MET A 37 -8.25 8.44 1.62
N ALA A 38 -7.30 8.95 0.84
CA ALA A 38 -6.04 8.28 0.60
C ALA A 38 -5.11 8.30 1.84
N THR A 39 -4.28 7.26 1.97
CA THR A 39 -3.20 7.18 2.97
C THR A 39 -1.93 6.70 2.28
N ASP A 40 -0.80 7.35 2.54
CA ASP A 40 0.51 7.00 2.03
C ASP A 40 1.22 6.05 3.00
N ILE A 41 1.16 4.76 2.68
CA ILE A 41 1.76 3.70 3.49
C ILE A 41 3.27 3.89 3.70
N ALA A 42 3.99 4.40 2.70
CA ALA A 42 5.44 4.54 2.76
C ALA A 42 5.85 5.60 3.78
N PHE A 43 5.16 6.75 3.77
CA PHE A 43 5.37 7.78 4.80
C PHE A 43 4.97 7.31 6.18
N VAL A 44 3.80 6.67 6.31
CA VAL A 44 3.33 6.14 7.60
C VAL A 44 4.35 5.16 8.17
N VAL A 45 4.81 4.18 7.39
CA VAL A 45 5.82 3.21 7.83
C VAL A 45 7.13 3.91 8.18
N GLY A 46 7.56 4.91 7.40
CA GLY A 46 8.72 5.74 7.72
C GLY A 46 8.61 6.44 9.08
N CYS A 47 7.45 7.03 9.38
CA CYS A 47 7.17 7.65 10.68
C CYS A 47 7.18 6.66 11.84
N LEU A 48 6.58 5.48 11.64
CA LEU A 48 6.60 4.41 12.65
C LEU A 48 8.03 3.89 12.88
N ALA A 49 8.86 3.86 11.83
CA ALA A 49 10.27 3.48 11.94
C ALA A 49 11.08 4.53 12.73
N LEU A 50 10.82 5.83 12.55
CA LEU A 50 11.47 6.91 13.32
C LEU A 50 11.17 6.83 14.83
N LEU A 51 9.99 6.36 15.21
CA LEU A 51 9.61 6.13 16.61
C LEU A 51 10.21 4.82 17.18
N GLY A 52 10.77 3.96 16.32
CA GLY A 52 11.62 2.83 16.67
C GLY A 52 10.96 1.79 17.57
N SER A 53 11.60 1.54 18.72
CA SER A 53 11.17 0.56 19.74
C SER A 53 10.05 1.08 20.66
N ARG A 54 9.70 2.38 20.58
CA ARG A 54 8.65 2.97 21.43
C ARG A 54 7.24 2.54 21.03
N ILE A 55 7.04 2.14 19.78
CA ILE A 55 5.73 1.71 19.28
C ILE A 55 5.52 0.22 19.57
N PRO A 56 4.41 -0.16 20.24
CA PRO A 56 3.99 -1.55 20.40
C PRO A 56 3.81 -2.25 19.04
N THR A 57 4.26 -3.51 18.93
CA THR A 57 4.14 -4.30 17.71
C THR A 57 2.69 -4.39 17.21
N SER A 58 1.74 -4.51 18.14
CA SER A 58 0.30 -4.50 17.85
C SER A 58 -0.18 -3.24 17.12
N LEU A 59 0.37 -2.07 17.44
CA LEU A 59 0.05 -0.80 16.78
C LEU A 59 0.64 -0.74 15.37
N LYS A 60 1.86 -1.28 15.17
CA LYS A 60 2.48 -1.39 13.83
C LYS A 60 1.63 -2.27 12.92
N ILE A 61 1.20 -3.43 13.42
CA ILE A 61 0.33 -4.36 12.68
C ILE A 61 -1.01 -3.70 12.36
N PHE A 62 -1.61 -3.00 13.33
CA PHE A 62 -2.86 -2.26 13.12
C PHE A 62 -2.72 -1.22 12.00
N MET A 63 -1.69 -0.38 12.05
CA MET A 63 -1.46 0.67 11.06
C MET A 63 -1.15 0.11 9.67
N LEU A 64 -0.32 -0.93 9.60
CA LEU A 64 0.00 -1.59 8.33
C LEU A 64 -1.26 -2.21 7.71
N SER A 65 -2.07 -2.90 8.52
CA SER A 65 -3.33 -3.50 8.06
C SER A 65 -4.34 -2.44 7.61
N LEU A 66 -4.45 -1.34 8.36
CA LEU A 66 -5.31 -0.21 8.01
C LEU A 66 -4.92 0.38 6.65
N ALA A 67 -3.63 0.69 6.47
CA ALA A 67 -3.11 1.27 5.23
C ALA A 67 -3.32 0.35 4.02
N ILE A 68 -3.05 -0.96 4.16
CA ILE A 68 -3.28 -1.94 3.08
C ILE A 68 -4.76 -1.99 2.69
N ILE A 69 -5.68 -2.02 3.67
CA ILE A 69 -7.11 -2.08 3.38
C ILE A 69 -7.59 -0.77 2.74
N ASP A 70 -7.11 0.38 3.22
CA ASP A 70 -7.42 1.68 2.64
C ASP A 70 -6.93 1.78 1.18
N ASP A 71 -5.74 1.27 0.87
CA ASP A 71 -5.20 1.24 -0.50
C ASP A 71 -6.02 0.33 -1.43
N ILE A 72 -6.43 -0.85 -0.95
CA ILE A 72 -7.32 -1.73 -1.72
C ILE A 72 -8.67 -1.03 -1.99
N LEU A 73 -9.23 -0.36 -0.98
CA LEU A 73 -10.49 0.39 -1.11
C LEU A 73 -10.33 1.54 -2.10
N ALA A 74 -9.21 2.28 -2.03
CA ALA A 74 -8.90 3.38 -2.94
C ALA A 74 -8.76 2.90 -4.38
N VAL A 75 -8.01 1.82 -4.62
CA VAL A 75 -7.87 1.25 -5.98
C VAL A 75 -9.22 0.75 -6.50
N GLY A 76 -10.03 0.11 -5.65
CA GLY A 76 -11.39 -0.31 -6.02
C GLY A 76 -12.27 0.87 -6.46
N ILE A 77 -12.22 1.98 -5.72
CA ILE A 77 -12.94 3.21 -6.07
C ILE A 77 -12.43 3.80 -7.39
N ILE A 78 -11.11 3.88 -7.58
CA ILE A 78 -10.50 4.34 -8.83
C ILE A 78 -11.00 3.52 -10.01
N ALA A 79 -11.08 2.19 -9.84
CA ALA A 79 -11.53 1.29 -10.89
C ALA A 79 -12.97 1.51 -11.32
N VAL A 80 -13.86 1.74 -10.37
CA VAL A 80 -15.29 1.87 -10.64
C VAL A 80 -15.65 3.28 -11.10
N PHE A 81 -15.13 4.30 -10.43
CA PHE A 81 -15.61 5.68 -10.59
C PHE A 81 -14.76 6.55 -11.53
N PHE A 82 -13.51 6.17 -11.79
CA PHE A 82 -12.60 6.93 -12.66
C PHE A 82 -12.30 6.23 -13.98
N SER A 83 -13.14 5.26 -14.36
CA SER A 83 -13.09 4.63 -15.69
C SER A 83 -13.70 5.56 -16.76
N THR A 84 -13.07 5.63 -17.92
CA THR A 84 -13.52 6.45 -19.05
C THR A 84 -14.30 5.61 -20.07
N THR A 85 -14.65 6.18 -21.23
CA THR A 85 -15.37 5.47 -22.30
C THR A 85 -14.72 4.13 -22.63
N ILE A 86 -15.43 3.03 -22.33
CA ILE A 86 -14.86 1.69 -22.41
C ILE A 86 -14.81 1.22 -23.86
N LYS A 87 -13.60 1.02 -24.38
CA LYS A 87 -13.39 0.36 -25.67
C LYS A 87 -13.36 -1.15 -25.48
N VAL A 88 -14.50 -1.78 -25.74
CA VAL A 88 -14.77 -3.21 -25.51
C VAL A 88 -13.71 -4.13 -26.12
N GLY A 89 -13.18 -3.81 -27.32
CA GLY A 89 -12.14 -4.64 -27.95
C GLY A 89 -10.87 -4.77 -27.11
N TRP A 90 -10.35 -3.66 -26.61
CA TRP A 90 -9.16 -3.65 -25.74
C TRP A 90 -9.44 -4.28 -24.37
N LEU A 91 -10.68 -4.15 -23.87
CA LEU A 91 -11.08 -4.80 -22.63
C LEU A 91 -11.04 -6.33 -22.75
N PHE A 92 -11.55 -6.90 -23.84
CA PHE A 92 -11.45 -8.34 -24.09
C PHE A 92 -9.99 -8.79 -24.26
N SER A 93 -9.13 -7.99 -24.89
CA SER A 93 -7.70 -8.28 -24.95
C SER A 93 -7.04 -8.29 -23.57
N ALA A 94 -7.40 -7.36 -22.68
CA ALA A 94 -6.93 -7.35 -21.29
C ALA A 94 -7.39 -8.59 -20.52
N LEU A 95 -8.67 -8.97 -20.64
CA LEU A 95 -9.22 -10.18 -20.03
C LEU A 95 -8.58 -11.46 -20.60
N GLY A 96 -8.33 -11.50 -21.90
CA GLY A 96 -7.59 -12.60 -22.54
C GLY A 96 -6.16 -12.71 -22.02
N GLY A 97 -5.48 -11.58 -21.79
CA GLY A 97 -4.18 -11.54 -21.14
C GLY A 97 -4.20 -12.07 -19.71
N LEU A 98 -5.20 -11.67 -18.90
CA LEU A 98 -5.39 -12.21 -17.54
C LEU A 98 -5.67 -13.72 -17.57
N GLY A 99 -6.49 -14.18 -18.52
CA GLY A 99 -6.73 -15.60 -18.76
C GLY A 99 -5.46 -16.37 -19.13
N LEU A 100 -4.60 -15.77 -19.96
CA LEU A 100 -3.27 -16.32 -20.28
C LEU A 100 -2.38 -16.41 -19.04
N THR A 101 -2.39 -15.40 -18.17
CA THR A 101 -1.66 -15.45 -16.88
C THR A 101 -2.12 -16.63 -16.03
N VAL A 102 -3.43 -16.84 -15.89
CA VAL A 102 -3.99 -17.98 -15.14
C VAL A 102 -3.61 -19.31 -15.80
N PHE A 103 -3.65 -19.38 -17.13
CA PHE A 103 -3.28 -20.57 -17.89
C PHE A 103 -1.79 -20.92 -17.72
N LEU A 104 -0.90 -19.94 -17.82
CA LEU A 104 0.54 -20.11 -17.60
C LEU A 104 0.85 -20.55 -16.17
N ASN A 105 0.14 -19.99 -15.19
CA ASN A 105 0.23 -20.41 -13.80
C ASN A 105 -0.18 -21.88 -13.63
N ARG A 106 -1.31 -22.30 -14.24
CA ARG A 106 -1.77 -23.70 -14.18
C ARG A 106 -0.81 -24.71 -14.83
N ILE A 107 -0.05 -24.30 -15.85
CA ILE A 107 0.96 -25.16 -16.49
C ILE A 107 2.27 -25.19 -15.68
N GLY A 108 2.38 -24.40 -14.62
CA GLY A 108 3.58 -24.36 -13.76
C GLY A 108 4.69 -23.46 -14.31
N VAL A 109 4.38 -22.53 -15.22
CA VAL A 109 5.36 -21.54 -15.68
C VAL A 109 5.63 -20.57 -14.54
N ARG A 110 6.88 -20.51 -14.05
CA ARG A 110 7.28 -19.63 -12.94
C ARG A 110 8.31 -18.57 -13.29
N ARG A 111 8.70 -18.49 -14.55
CA ARG A 111 9.67 -17.48 -14.99
C ARG A 111 9.02 -16.09 -14.93
N ILE A 112 9.47 -15.27 -13.97
CA ILE A 112 8.97 -13.91 -13.72
C ILE A 112 8.92 -13.06 -15.01
N GLY A 113 9.93 -13.17 -15.89
CA GLY A 113 9.96 -12.42 -17.15
C GLY A 113 8.75 -12.67 -18.07
N VAL A 114 8.15 -13.86 -18.03
CA VAL A 114 6.92 -14.16 -18.79
C VAL A 114 5.74 -13.37 -18.24
N TYR A 115 5.60 -13.31 -16.91
CA TYR A 115 4.55 -12.55 -16.24
C TYR A 115 4.72 -11.03 -16.44
N ILE A 116 5.95 -10.53 -16.46
CA ILE A 116 6.24 -9.11 -16.78
C ILE A 116 5.82 -8.78 -18.21
N PHE A 117 6.12 -9.66 -19.17
CA PHE A 117 5.74 -9.46 -20.57
C PHE A 117 4.22 -9.45 -20.76
N VAL A 118 3.54 -10.49 -20.26
CA VAL A 118 2.06 -10.58 -20.30
C VAL A 118 1.44 -9.41 -19.53
N GLY A 119 2.01 -9.04 -18.39
CA GLY A 119 1.55 -7.91 -17.59
C GLY A 119 1.67 -6.57 -18.29
N SER A 120 2.77 -6.34 -19.01
CA SER A 120 2.96 -5.14 -19.84
C SER A 120 1.91 -5.06 -20.95
N PHE A 121 1.57 -6.21 -21.56
CA PHE A 121 0.49 -6.30 -22.54
C PHE A 121 -0.88 -5.98 -21.93
N ILE A 122 -1.22 -6.55 -20.76
CA ILE A 122 -2.47 -6.26 -20.05
C ILE A 122 -2.54 -4.79 -19.69
N TRP A 123 -1.46 -4.19 -19.18
CA TRP A 123 -1.37 -2.77 -18.85
C TRP A 123 -1.62 -1.86 -20.05
N LEU A 124 -1.07 -2.20 -21.23
CA LEU A 124 -1.35 -1.46 -22.47
C LEU A 124 -2.81 -1.61 -22.89
N CYS A 125 -3.39 -2.80 -22.76
CA CYS A 125 -4.78 -3.05 -23.10
C CYS A 125 -5.72 -2.29 -22.15
N THR A 126 -5.46 -2.27 -20.84
CA THR A 126 -6.26 -1.47 -19.89
C THR A 126 -6.18 0.01 -20.24
N LEU A 127 -4.97 0.55 -20.47
CA LEU A 127 -4.77 1.93 -20.91
C LEU A 127 -5.58 2.28 -22.16
N LYS A 128 -5.60 1.42 -23.19
CA LYS A 128 -6.36 1.66 -24.43
C LYS A 128 -7.85 1.39 -24.30
N SER A 129 -8.25 0.57 -23.33
CA SER A 129 -9.66 0.25 -23.06
C SER A 129 -10.40 1.37 -22.33
N GLY A 130 -9.70 2.33 -21.73
CA GLY A 130 -10.29 3.38 -20.88
C GLY A 130 -10.43 2.98 -19.40
N VAL A 131 -10.07 1.74 -19.06
CA VAL A 131 -9.89 1.26 -17.69
C VAL A 131 -8.56 1.76 -17.13
N HIS A 132 -8.52 2.11 -15.85
CA HIS A 132 -7.31 2.65 -15.24
C HIS A 132 -6.15 1.62 -15.26
N PRO A 133 -4.95 1.97 -15.78
CA PRO A 133 -3.84 1.02 -15.90
C PRO A 133 -3.37 0.40 -14.59
N THR A 134 -3.50 1.11 -13.46
CA THR A 134 -3.15 0.62 -12.11
C THR A 134 -3.88 -0.69 -11.73
N ILE A 135 -5.08 -0.91 -12.25
CA ILE A 135 -5.88 -2.12 -11.98
C ILE A 135 -5.19 -3.36 -12.55
N ALA A 136 -4.47 -3.23 -13.67
CA ALA A 136 -3.72 -4.33 -14.25
C ALA A 136 -2.65 -4.84 -13.27
N GLY A 137 -1.94 -3.93 -12.58
CA GLY A 137 -0.94 -4.29 -11.58
C GLY A 137 -1.55 -5.05 -10.40
N VAL A 138 -2.67 -4.56 -9.86
CA VAL A 138 -3.37 -5.23 -8.74
C VAL A 138 -3.92 -6.59 -9.17
N ALA A 139 -4.55 -6.69 -10.34
CA ALA A 139 -5.06 -7.96 -10.86
C ALA A 139 -3.94 -8.98 -11.05
N LEU A 140 -2.78 -8.56 -11.60
CA LEU A 140 -1.62 -9.44 -11.75
C LEU A 140 -1.05 -9.88 -10.41
N GLY A 141 -0.96 -9.00 -9.42
CA GLY A 141 -0.54 -9.33 -8.06
C GLY A 141 -1.43 -10.43 -7.45
N LEU A 142 -2.75 -10.27 -7.55
CA LEU A 142 -3.74 -11.24 -7.06
C LEU A 142 -3.71 -12.59 -7.80
N LEU A 143 -3.26 -12.61 -9.05
CA LEU A 143 -3.16 -13.83 -9.87
C LEU A 143 -1.80 -14.52 -9.79
N THR A 144 -0.79 -13.87 -9.19
CA THR A 144 0.57 -14.41 -9.09
C THR A 144 0.62 -15.53 -8.03
N PRO A 145 1.32 -16.65 -8.29
CA PRO A 145 1.30 -17.81 -7.39
C PRO A 145 1.92 -17.48 -6.02
N ALA A 146 1.15 -17.70 -4.95
CA ALA A 146 1.57 -17.48 -3.56
C ALA A 146 2.12 -18.74 -2.85
N SER A 147 2.11 -19.90 -3.52
CA SER A 147 2.61 -21.16 -2.95
C SER A 147 4.00 -21.55 -3.48
N ALA A 148 4.89 -21.95 -2.58
CA ALA A 148 6.15 -22.61 -2.92
C ALA A 148 5.91 -23.98 -3.58
N TRP A 149 6.86 -24.47 -4.37
CA TRP A 149 6.80 -25.83 -4.95
C TRP A 149 7.29 -26.88 -3.98
N ILE A 150 8.38 -26.56 -3.30
CA ILE A 150 9.05 -27.48 -2.40
C ILE A 150 8.55 -27.14 -1.01
N GLY A 151 7.75 -28.04 -0.44
CA GLY A 151 7.34 -27.95 0.95
C GLY A 151 8.52 -28.19 1.89
N ASN A 152 8.38 -27.76 3.15
CA ASN A 152 9.43 -27.89 4.17
C ASN A 152 10.02 -29.31 4.28
N GLU A 153 9.17 -30.35 4.29
CA GLU A 153 9.63 -31.74 4.40
C GLU A 153 10.53 -32.15 3.21
N SER A 154 10.12 -31.78 1.99
CA SER A 154 10.91 -32.05 0.79
C SER A 154 12.21 -31.24 0.76
N LEU A 155 12.18 -29.99 1.23
CA LEU A 155 13.36 -29.14 1.35
C LEU A 155 14.39 -29.77 2.30
N LEU A 156 13.96 -30.22 3.48
CA LEU A 156 14.81 -30.88 4.47
C LEU A 156 15.45 -32.15 3.89
N GLY A 157 14.66 -32.98 3.20
CA GLY A 157 15.19 -34.18 2.52
C GLY A 157 16.24 -33.87 1.46
N ILE A 158 16.05 -32.83 0.64
CA ILE A 158 17.05 -32.41 -0.36
C ILE A 158 18.31 -31.86 0.32
N ILE A 159 18.16 -31.09 1.41
CA ILE A 159 19.30 -30.57 2.17
C ILE A 159 20.11 -31.71 2.78
N GLU A 160 19.48 -32.69 3.43
CA GLU A 160 20.16 -33.86 3.99
C GLU A 160 20.89 -34.68 2.91
N ALA A 161 20.23 -34.91 1.77
CA ALA A 161 20.82 -35.61 0.64
C ALA A 161 22.01 -34.84 0.04
N ALA A 162 21.92 -33.52 -0.09
CA ALA A 162 23.02 -32.72 -0.63
C ALA A 162 24.19 -32.59 0.36
N VAL A 163 23.92 -32.44 1.66
CA VAL A 163 24.95 -32.41 2.71
C VAL A 163 25.68 -33.74 2.79
N SER A 164 24.97 -34.88 2.70
CA SER A 164 25.62 -36.20 2.67
C SER A 164 26.49 -36.39 1.43
N LYS A 165 26.03 -35.97 0.24
CA LYS A 165 26.86 -35.93 -0.99
C LYS A 165 28.11 -35.07 -0.81
N LEU A 166 27.98 -33.87 -0.22
CA LEU A 166 29.12 -32.97 0.02
C LEU A 166 30.13 -33.52 1.02
N ARG A 167 29.67 -34.23 2.06
CA ARG A 167 30.56 -34.91 3.02
C ARG A 167 31.34 -36.06 2.37
N GLN A 168 30.71 -36.80 1.45
CA GLN A 168 31.36 -37.91 0.73
C GLN A 168 32.27 -37.42 -0.40
N ALA A 169 31.94 -36.30 -1.03
CA ALA A 169 32.74 -35.69 -2.11
C ALA A 169 34.07 -35.07 -1.64
N ASN A 170 34.43 -35.20 -0.35
CA ASN A 170 35.71 -34.75 0.18
C ASN A 170 36.92 -35.51 -0.42
N GLU A 171 36.69 -36.59 -1.19
CA GLU A 171 37.70 -37.41 -1.88
C GLU A 171 37.46 -37.56 -3.41
N GLY A 172 36.45 -36.90 -3.99
CA GLY A 172 35.99 -37.11 -5.38
C GLY A 172 36.12 -35.91 -6.34
N PRO A 173 35.77 -36.06 -7.64
CA PRO A 173 35.86 -35.00 -8.65
C PRO A 173 34.93 -33.80 -8.35
N ASP A 174 35.34 -32.59 -8.72
CA ASP A 174 34.60 -31.31 -8.55
C ASP A 174 33.13 -31.33 -9.04
N GLY A 175 32.77 -32.28 -9.91
CA GLY A 175 31.41 -32.46 -10.42
C GLY A 175 30.37 -32.74 -9.34
N ASP A 176 30.69 -33.57 -8.35
CA ASP A 176 29.74 -33.97 -7.31
C ASP A 176 29.42 -32.81 -6.35
N ARG A 177 30.43 -31.98 -6.08
CA ARG A 177 30.26 -30.74 -5.29
C ARG A 177 29.38 -29.72 -6.02
N ARG A 178 29.59 -29.55 -7.33
CA ARG A 178 28.77 -28.64 -8.15
C ARG A 178 27.32 -29.13 -8.26
N ALA A 179 27.10 -30.42 -8.47
CA ALA A 179 25.76 -31.00 -8.53
C ALA A 179 25.02 -30.83 -7.20
N ALA A 180 25.65 -31.15 -6.06
CA ALA A 180 25.04 -30.95 -4.75
C ALA A 180 24.75 -29.47 -4.45
N ALA A 181 25.63 -28.55 -4.87
CA ALA A 181 25.39 -27.12 -4.75
C ALA A 181 24.22 -26.64 -5.63
N GLN A 182 24.07 -27.19 -6.84
CA GLN A 182 22.94 -26.88 -7.74
C GLN A 182 21.61 -27.43 -7.21
N ASP A 183 21.61 -28.65 -6.65
CA ASP A 183 20.44 -29.25 -6.00
C ASP A 183 19.96 -28.36 -4.84
N LEU A 184 20.88 -27.91 -3.99
CA LEU A 184 20.60 -26.97 -2.89
C LEU A 184 20.09 -25.62 -3.39
N ALA A 185 20.74 -25.04 -4.39
CA ALA A 185 20.35 -23.74 -4.95
C ALA A 185 18.95 -23.79 -5.57
N THR A 186 18.63 -24.87 -6.29
CA THR A 186 17.30 -25.10 -6.87
C THR A 186 16.27 -25.30 -5.76
N ALA A 187 16.59 -26.10 -4.75
CA ALA A 187 15.69 -26.38 -3.64
C ALA A 187 15.35 -25.13 -2.83
N ALA A 188 16.37 -24.31 -2.51
CA ALA A 188 16.20 -23.05 -1.81
C ALA A 188 15.40 -22.01 -2.64
N THR A 189 15.55 -22.02 -3.96
CA THR A 189 14.82 -21.07 -4.82
C THR A 189 13.34 -21.48 -4.96
N GLU A 190 13.06 -22.77 -5.08
CA GLU A 190 11.70 -23.30 -5.28
C GLU A 190 10.92 -23.52 -3.97
N SER A 191 11.57 -23.34 -2.80
CA SER A 191 10.93 -23.28 -1.48
C SER A 191 10.32 -21.93 -1.16
N VAL A 192 10.60 -20.89 -1.95
CA VAL A 192 10.00 -19.56 -1.82
C VAL A 192 8.98 -19.37 -2.94
N SER A 193 7.83 -18.77 -2.63
CA SER A 193 6.79 -18.57 -3.64
C SER A 193 7.22 -17.55 -4.72
N PRO A 194 6.75 -17.70 -5.98
CA PRO A 194 7.02 -16.70 -7.01
C PRO A 194 6.56 -15.28 -6.64
N LEU A 195 5.44 -15.16 -5.94
CA LEU A 195 4.93 -13.87 -5.45
C LEU A 195 5.89 -13.23 -4.44
N GLU A 196 6.32 -13.98 -3.44
CA GLU A 196 7.23 -13.50 -2.39
C GLU A 196 8.58 -13.08 -2.98
N ARG A 197 9.15 -13.87 -3.89
CA ARG A 197 10.37 -13.49 -4.62
C ARG A 197 10.19 -12.20 -5.43
N LEU A 198 9.03 -12.04 -6.07
CA LEU A 198 8.72 -10.83 -6.83
C LEU A 198 8.60 -9.62 -5.90
N GLU A 199 7.90 -9.77 -4.78
CA GLU A 199 7.75 -8.74 -3.75
C GLU A 199 9.10 -8.29 -3.18
N GLU A 200 9.95 -9.23 -2.74
CA GLU A 200 11.29 -8.94 -2.22
C GLU A 200 12.15 -8.20 -3.26
N SER A 201 12.04 -8.58 -4.53
CA SER A 201 12.79 -7.93 -5.61
C SER A 201 12.27 -6.54 -5.95
N LEU A 202 10.95 -6.31 -5.88
CA LEU A 202 10.32 -5.04 -6.25
C LEU A 202 10.30 -4.03 -5.11
N HIS A 203 10.19 -4.47 -3.85
CA HIS A 203 10.00 -3.59 -2.70
C HIS A 203 11.07 -2.49 -2.60
N PRO A 204 12.39 -2.75 -2.78
CA PRO A 204 13.40 -1.69 -2.76
C PRO A 204 13.24 -0.70 -3.92
N TRP A 205 12.95 -1.19 -5.13
CA TRP A 205 12.77 -0.33 -6.30
C TRP A 205 11.52 0.54 -6.18
N VAL A 206 10.42 -0.02 -5.67
CA VAL A 206 9.18 0.72 -5.44
C VAL A 206 9.41 1.78 -4.39
N SER A 207 9.90 1.40 -3.21
CA SER A 207 10.04 2.29 -2.05
C SER A 207 11.08 3.39 -2.26
N PHE A 208 12.24 3.10 -2.87
CA PHE A 208 13.32 4.08 -2.99
C PHE A 208 13.34 4.83 -4.31
N MET A 209 12.94 4.21 -5.43
CA MET A 209 13.02 4.83 -6.75
C MET A 209 11.65 5.27 -7.27
N ILE A 210 10.69 4.34 -7.41
CA ILE A 210 9.41 4.64 -8.08
C ILE A 210 8.62 5.66 -7.27
N MET A 211 8.45 5.45 -5.96
CA MET A 211 7.71 6.38 -5.10
C MET A 211 8.38 7.76 -5.04
N SER A 212 9.72 7.80 -4.93
CA SER A 212 10.47 9.06 -4.91
C SER A 212 10.35 9.85 -6.21
N VAL A 213 10.49 9.19 -7.36
CA VAL A 213 10.34 9.82 -8.68
C VAL A 213 8.89 10.26 -8.90
N PHE A 214 7.92 9.42 -8.52
CA PHE A 214 6.50 9.74 -8.61
C PHE A 214 6.15 10.97 -7.76
N ALA A 215 6.61 11.00 -6.50
CA ALA A 215 6.43 12.11 -5.60
C ALA A 215 7.05 13.38 -6.18
N LEU A 216 8.29 13.34 -6.65
CA LEU A 216 8.96 14.50 -7.23
C LEU A 216 8.23 15.04 -8.47
N ALA A 217 7.79 14.15 -9.37
CA ALA A 217 7.08 14.53 -10.59
C ALA A 217 5.69 15.13 -10.31
N ASN A 218 5.00 14.68 -9.25
CA ASN A 218 3.63 15.12 -8.95
C ASN A 218 3.55 16.22 -7.88
N ALA A 219 4.52 16.28 -6.97
CA ALA A 219 4.59 17.27 -5.88
C ALA A 219 5.20 18.61 -6.33
N GLY A 220 5.74 18.70 -7.55
CA GLY A 220 6.11 19.97 -8.17
C GLY A 220 4.87 20.85 -8.41
N VAL A 221 4.34 21.44 -7.34
CA VAL A 221 3.20 22.36 -7.38
C VAL A 221 3.73 23.70 -7.84
N THR A 222 3.31 24.16 -9.01
CA THR A 222 3.33 25.59 -9.32
C THR A 222 2.34 26.26 -8.38
N VAL A 223 2.84 26.77 -7.25
CA VAL A 223 2.03 27.48 -6.23
C VAL A 223 1.53 28.83 -6.78
N GLU A 224 1.95 29.21 -7.98
CA GLU A 224 1.43 30.37 -8.70
C GLU A 224 -0.09 30.20 -8.96
N GLY A 225 -0.89 30.93 -8.17
CA GLY A 225 -2.35 30.98 -8.29
C GLY A 225 -3.13 30.09 -7.32
N ALA A 226 -2.46 29.21 -6.55
CA ALA A 226 -3.14 28.38 -5.55
C ALA A 226 -3.19 29.10 -4.19
N ASN A 227 -4.40 29.33 -3.66
CA ASN A 227 -4.59 30.00 -2.38
C ASN A 227 -4.87 28.99 -1.25
N ALA A 228 -4.26 29.22 -0.09
CA ALA A 228 -4.50 28.41 1.10
C ALA A 228 -5.98 28.46 1.56
N THR A 229 -6.65 29.57 1.29
CA THR A 229 -8.07 29.82 1.60
C THR A 229 -9.03 29.32 0.54
N GLU A 230 -8.53 28.78 -0.58
CA GLU A 230 -9.40 28.25 -1.63
C GLU A 230 -10.19 27.05 -1.07
N PRO A 231 -11.49 26.94 -1.37
CA PRO A 231 -12.33 25.92 -0.75
C PRO A 231 -11.85 24.48 -0.99
N VAL A 232 -11.28 24.17 -2.15
CA VAL A 232 -10.71 22.85 -2.46
C VAL A 232 -9.48 22.56 -1.59
N THR A 233 -8.59 23.54 -1.42
CA THR A 233 -7.41 23.44 -0.54
C THR A 233 -7.83 23.14 0.90
N MET A 234 -8.80 23.89 1.41
CA MET A 234 -9.33 23.75 2.77
C MET A 234 -10.08 22.44 2.97
N ALA A 235 -10.97 22.08 2.05
CA ALA A 235 -11.72 20.82 2.09
C ALA A 235 -10.77 19.61 2.14
N THR A 236 -9.74 19.63 1.29
CA THR A 236 -8.73 18.55 1.22
C THR A 236 -7.93 18.48 2.53
N SER A 237 -7.45 19.62 3.02
CA SER A 237 -6.67 19.69 4.26
C SER A 237 -7.50 19.22 5.46
N ILE A 238 -8.74 19.68 5.59
CA ILE A 238 -9.66 19.30 6.67
C ILE A 238 -9.99 17.80 6.59
N GLY A 239 -10.25 17.27 5.39
CA GLY A 239 -10.50 15.85 5.19
C GLY A 239 -9.35 14.98 5.68
N LEU A 240 -8.11 15.35 5.35
CA LEU A 240 -6.91 14.63 5.78
C LEU A 240 -6.60 14.80 7.27
N VAL A 241 -6.66 16.03 7.79
CA VAL A 241 -6.23 16.34 9.18
C VAL A 241 -7.28 15.98 10.22
N LEU A 242 -8.56 16.20 9.93
CA LEU A 242 -9.65 15.95 10.87
C LEU A 242 -10.45 14.72 10.46
N GLY A 243 -10.75 14.57 9.18
CA GLY A 243 -11.60 13.48 8.68
C GLY A 243 -11.02 12.10 8.95
N LYS A 244 -9.74 11.89 8.63
CA LYS A 244 -9.08 10.58 8.82
C LYS A 244 -9.05 10.19 10.30
N PRO A 245 -8.57 11.03 11.23
CA PRO A 245 -8.61 10.73 12.65
C PRO A 245 -10.01 10.45 13.18
N LEU A 246 -10.98 11.31 12.85
CA LEU A 246 -12.37 11.15 13.31
C LEU A 246 -12.99 9.86 12.76
N GLY A 247 -12.73 9.51 11.50
CA GLY A 247 -13.21 8.29 10.88
C GLY A 247 -12.62 7.03 11.51
N ILE A 248 -11.28 6.96 11.60
CA ILE A 248 -10.56 5.81 12.15
C ILE A 248 -10.91 5.61 13.62
N VAL A 249 -10.82 6.67 14.43
CA VAL A 249 -11.08 6.60 15.88
C VAL A 249 -12.56 6.36 16.15
N GLY A 250 -13.46 7.07 15.46
CA GLY A 250 -14.90 6.94 15.63
C GLY A 250 -15.41 5.55 15.26
N ALA A 251 -14.98 5.00 14.12
CA ALA A 251 -15.35 3.65 13.72
C ALA A 251 -14.73 2.58 14.64
N SER A 252 -13.49 2.79 15.09
CA SER A 252 -12.86 1.90 16.07
C SER A 252 -13.58 1.92 17.42
N TRP A 253 -13.95 3.10 17.90
CA TRP A 253 -14.73 3.29 19.12
C TRP A 253 -16.10 2.61 19.03
N LEU A 254 -16.80 2.77 17.91
CA LEU A 254 -18.09 2.12 17.69
C LEU A 254 -17.94 0.60 17.67
N ALA A 255 -16.94 0.06 16.96
CA ALA A 255 -16.69 -1.38 16.89
C ALA A 255 -16.38 -1.99 18.27
N VAL A 256 -15.59 -1.29 19.09
CA VAL A 256 -15.28 -1.71 20.47
C VAL A 256 -16.51 -1.62 21.37
N ARG A 257 -17.31 -0.54 21.24
CA ARG A 257 -18.54 -0.36 22.03
C ARG A 257 -19.59 -1.41 21.71
N LEU A 258 -19.70 -1.81 20.44
CA LEU A 258 -20.58 -2.88 19.98
C LEU A 258 -20.03 -4.29 20.25
N ARG A 259 -18.84 -4.41 20.86
CA ARG A 259 -18.14 -5.67 21.14
C ARG A 259 -17.87 -6.52 19.89
N VAL A 260 -17.77 -5.87 18.72
CA VAL A 260 -17.43 -6.52 17.44
C VAL A 260 -15.90 -6.64 17.28
N ALA A 261 -15.14 -5.82 17.99
CA ALA A 261 -13.68 -5.86 17.99
C ALA A 261 -13.09 -5.39 19.32
N THR A 262 -11.82 -5.70 19.55
CA THR A 262 -11.02 -5.21 20.68
C THR A 262 -9.94 -4.24 20.20
N LEU A 263 -9.52 -3.35 21.09
CA LEU A 263 -8.37 -2.46 20.84
C LEU A 263 -7.08 -3.31 20.74
N PRO A 264 -6.05 -2.91 19.96
CA PRO A 264 -4.80 -3.65 19.90
C PRO A 264 -4.12 -3.75 21.27
N GLU A 265 -3.59 -4.91 21.60
CA GLU A 265 -2.97 -5.18 22.91
C GLU A 265 -1.83 -4.19 23.22
N GLY A 266 -1.76 -3.71 24.46
CA GLY A 266 -0.72 -2.75 24.86
C GLY A 266 -0.85 -1.36 24.24
N THR A 267 -1.99 -1.04 23.62
CA THR A 267 -2.29 0.31 23.11
C THR A 267 -3.45 0.92 23.89
N GLY A 268 -3.39 2.25 24.08
CA GLY A 268 -4.50 3.03 24.62
C GLY A 268 -5.12 3.91 23.55
N TRP A 269 -6.31 4.46 23.82
CA TRP A 269 -6.97 5.43 22.94
C TRP A 269 -6.07 6.60 22.49
N PRO A 270 -5.21 7.19 23.34
CA PRO A 270 -4.32 8.27 22.88
C PRO A 270 -3.32 7.83 21.81
N ALA A 271 -2.78 6.61 21.93
CA ALA A 271 -1.88 6.05 20.91
C ALA A 271 -2.64 5.75 19.61
N LEU A 272 -3.88 5.27 19.70
CA LEU A 272 -4.74 5.08 18.53
C LEU A 272 -5.07 6.41 17.84
N VAL A 273 -5.33 7.48 18.59
CA VAL A 273 -5.55 8.83 18.04
C VAL A 273 -4.30 9.31 17.30
N GLY A 274 -3.12 9.18 17.90
CA GLY A 274 -1.85 9.55 17.24
C GLY A 274 -1.60 8.75 15.97
N ALA A 275 -1.88 7.45 15.99
CA ALA A 275 -1.77 6.58 14.82
C ALA A 275 -2.79 6.95 13.73
N ALA A 276 -4.03 7.28 14.12
CA ALA A 276 -5.08 7.73 13.21
C ALA A 276 -4.74 9.07 12.54
N CYS A 277 -4.03 9.97 13.24
CA CYS A 277 -3.45 11.19 12.65
C CYS A 277 -2.39 10.87 11.60
N LEU A 278 -1.52 9.88 11.83
CA LEU A 278 -0.61 9.43 10.76
C LEU A 278 -1.37 8.84 9.57
N GLY A 279 -2.53 8.23 9.78
CA GLY A 279 -3.43 7.80 8.70
C GLY A 279 -3.92 8.95 7.80
N GLY A 280 -3.87 10.19 8.29
CA GLY A 280 -4.15 11.42 7.53
C GLY A 280 -3.03 11.87 6.60
N ILE A 281 -1.90 11.15 6.52
CA ILE A 281 -0.84 11.43 5.56
C ILE A 281 -1.26 10.84 4.21
N GLY A 282 -1.89 11.64 3.36
CA GLY A 282 -2.35 11.19 2.04
C GLY A 282 -1.28 11.23 0.95
N PHE A 283 -0.34 12.18 1.09
CA PHE A 283 0.77 12.52 0.16
C PHE A 283 0.71 11.85 -1.22
N THR A 284 1.49 10.80 -1.51
CA THR A 284 1.59 10.26 -2.87
C THR A 284 0.27 9.70 -3.40
N MET A 285 -0.47 8.94 -2.60
CA MET A 285 -1.75 8.38 -3.02
C MET A 285 -2.83 9.45 -3.22
N ALA A 286 -2.84 10.49 -2.39
CA ALA A 286 -3.72 11.64 -2.57
C ALA A 286 -3.34 12.46 -3.82
N LEU A 287 -2.04 12.67 -4.06
CA LEU A 287 -1.54 13.35 -5.27
C LEU A 287 -1.94 12.58 -6.53
N PHE A 288 -1.81 11.25 -6.49
CA PHE A 288 -2.26 10.37 -7.56
C PHE A 288 -3.75 10.54 -7.84
N ILE A 289 -4.60 10.39 -6.82
CA ILE A 289 -6.06 10.55 -6.98
C ILE A 289 -6.42 11.96 -7.46
N SER A 290 -5.72 13.01 -6.99
CA SER A 290 -5.96 14.39 -7.44
C SER A 290 -5.73 14.54 -8.95
N SER A 291 -4.67 13.93 -9.48
CA SER A 291 -4.34 13.98 -10.91
C SER A 291 -5.35 13.23 -11.80
N LEU A 292 -6.06 12.25 -11.23
CA LEU A 292 -7.12 11.51 -11.93
C LEU A 292 -8.45 12.24 -11.89
N SER A 293 -8.68 13.03 -10.85
CA SER A 293 -10.00 13.62 -10.56
C SER A 293 -10.14 15.08 -10.95
N MET A 294 -9.03 15.80 -11.13
CA MET A 294 -9.03 17.25 -11.29
C MET A 294 -8.02 17.71 -12.34
N SER A 295 -8.26 18.90 -12.89
CA SER A 295 -7.39 19.56 -13.85
C SER A 295 -7.38 21.08 -13.64
N GLY A 296 -6.34 21.76 -14.13
CA GLY A 296 -6.26 23.22 -14.06
C GLY A 296 -6.11 23.76 -12.62
N PRO A 297 -6.73 24.92 -12.30
CA PRO A 297 -6.59 25.56 -10.99
C PRO A 297 -7.00 24.67 -9.80
N SER A 298 -8.09 23.90 -9.96
CA SER A 298 -8.59 23.03 -8.89
C SER A 298 -7.62 21.89 -8.56
N LEU A 299 -6.82 21.42 -9.53
CA LEU A 299 -5.73 20.47 -9.29
C LEU A 299 -4.62 21.11 -8.46
N ALA A 300 -4.22 22.35 -8.76
CA ALA A 300 -3.20 23.05 -7.99
C ALA A 300 -3.64 23.29 -6.53
N ALA A 301 -4.90 23.69 -6.33
CA ALA A 301 -5.52 23.85 -5.01
C ALA A 301 -5.56 22.52 -4.24
N ALA A 302 -5.97 21.42 -4.89
CA ALA A 302 -5.97 20.10 -4.28
C ALA A 302 -4.56 19.66 -3.87
N LYS A 303 -3.55 19.82 -4.74
CA LYS A 303 -2.15 19.49 -4.42
C LYS A 303 -1.63 20.29 -3.23
N LEU A 304 -1.92 21.59 -3.18
CA LEU A 304 -1.57 22.44 -2.03
C LEU A 304 -2.25 21.94 -0.74
N GLY A 305 -3.53 21.58 -0.81
CA GLY A 305 -4.28 21.05 0.33
C GLY A 305 -3.76 19.70 0.80
N ILE A 306 -3.31 18.84 -0.11
CA ILE A 306 -2.67 17.55 0.21
C ILE A 306 -1.36 17.79 0.97
N LEU A 307 -0.53 18.73 0.54
CA LEU A 307 0.74 19.03 1.18
C LEU A 307 0.54 19.61 2.60
N ILE A 308 -0.36 20.59 2.74
CA ILE A 308 -0.69 21.19 4.04
C ILE A 308 -1.31 20.13 4.96
N GLY A 309 -2.31 19.40 4.48
CA GLY A 309 -3.01 18.39 5.25
C GLY A 309 -2.07 17.26 5.68
N SER A 310 -1.27 16.71 4.77
CA SER A 310 -0.34 15.63 5.08
C SER A 310 0.76 16.09 6.05
N GLY A 311 1.30 17.30 5.87
CA GLY A 311 2.29 17.87 6.78
C GLY A 311 1.74 18.10 8.19
N ALA A 312 0.52 18.64 8.31
CA ALA A 312 -0.14 18.83 9.61
C ALA A 312 -0.45 17.49 10.29
N SER A 313 -1.01 16.52 9.54
CA SER A 313 -1.27 15.15 10.01
C SER A 313 -0.01 14.47 10.54
N LEU A 314 1.11 14.61 9.81
CA LEU A 314 2.42 14.12 10.21
C LEU A 314 2.87 14.73 11.55
N CYS A 315 2.88 16.06 11.65
CA CYS A 315 3.30 16.75 12.87
C CYS A 315 2.43 16.35 14.07
N ILE A 316 1.10 16.40 13.92
CA ILE A 316 0.16 16.07 14.99
C ILE A 316 0.33 14.60 15.40
N GLY A 317 0.35 13.67 14.45
CA GLY A 317 0.46 12.24 14.72
C GLY A 317 1.77 11.90 15.43
N MET A 318 2.90 12.42 14.95
CA MET A 318 4.20 12.22 15.57
C MET A 318 4.27 12.81 16.98
N THR A 319 3.77 14.03 17.20
CA THR A 319 3.75 14.65 18.53
C THR A 319 2.87 13.87 19.51
N VAL A 320 1.66 13.48 19.11
CA VAL A 320 0.76 12.69 19.97
C VAL A 320 1.38 11.33 20.31
N LEU A 321 1.96 10.63 19.34
CA LEU A 321 2.63 9.35 19.58
C LEU A 321 3.87 9.51 20.47
N ALA A 322 4.68 10.55 20.27
CA ALA A 322 5.86 10.80 21.08
C ALA A 322 5.52 11.10 22.55
N ILE A 323 4.40 11.78 22.82
CA ILE A 323 3.93 12.08 24.18
C ILE A 323 3.29 10.85 24.84
N THR A 324 2.53 10.06 24.06
CA THR A 324 1.73 8.95 24.59
C THR A 324 2.55 7.67 24.78
N LEU A 325 3.53 7.42 23.92
CA LEU A 325 4.41 6.27 23.98
C LEU A 325 5.62 6.58 24.86
N ARG A 326 5.66 5.98 26.04
CA ARG A 326 6.82 6.09 26.93
C ARG A 326 8.03 5.34 26.32
N PRO A 327 9.27 5.84 26.52
CA PRO A 327 10.46 5.07 26.18
C PRO A 327 10.42 3.73 26.93
N THR A 328 10.41 2.63 26.18
CA THR A 328 10.69 1.30 26.74
C THR A 328 12.12 1.33 27.27
N ALA A 329 12.30 1.10 28.57
CA ALA A 329 13.63 0.92 29.13
C ALA A 329 14.32 -0.21 28.35
N PRO A 330 15.61 -0.08 27.99
CA PRO A 330 16.34 -1.18 27.37
C PRO A 330 16.21 -2.38 28.29
N ALA A 331 15.84 -3.54 27.72
CA ALA A 331 15.84 -4.79 28.46
C ALA A 331 17.23 -4.93 29.09
N THR A 332 17.32 -4.85 30.41
CA THR A 332 18.52 -5.22 31.14
C THR A 332 18.70 -6.71 30.86
N GLY A 333 19.59 -7.02 29.91
CA GLY A 333 20.03 -8.38 29.67
C GLY A 333 20.66 -8.89 30.95
N ASN A 334 19.96 -9.80 31.62
CA ASN A 334 20.62 -10.75 32.50
C ASN A 334 21.12 -11.87 31.59
N GLU A 335 22.37 -11.73 31.13
CA GLU A 335 23.25 -12.84 30.79
C GLU A 335 24.49 -12.77 31.68
#